data_AF-A0A538NSU3-F1
#
_entry.id   AF-A0A538NSU3-F1
#
_cell.length_a   1.000
_cell.length_b   1.000
_cell.length_c   1.000
_cell.angle_alpha   90.00
_cell.angle_beta   90.00
_cell.angle_gamma   90.00
#
_symmetry.space_group_name_H-M   'P 1'
#
loop_
_entity.id
_entity.type
_entity.pdbx_description
1 polymer ?
#
loop_
_entity_poly.entity_id
_entity_poly.type
_entity_poly.pdbx_seq_one_letter_code
_entity_poly.pdbx_strand_id
1 'polypeptide(L)' 'THSAYFASYFTITGLHGMHVLGGVLVFIYMWLPVSKKLYQRNPEHLANRVEVSGLFWHFVDLIWIFVFPLFYLL' A
#
# COMPACT_ATOMS: atom_id res chain seq x y z
N THR A 1 -30.89 -3.52 9.27
CA THR A 1 -29.83 -4.43 8.74
C THR A 1 -28.90 -3.74 7.74
N HIS A 2 -29.29 -2.66 7.05
CA HIS A 2 -28.41 -1.93 6.12
C HIS A 2 -27.26 -1.14 6.78
N SER A 3 -27.43 -0.60 8.00
CA SER A 3 -26.37 0.21 8.65
C SER A 3 -25.10 -0.58 8.97
N ALA A 4 -25.22 -1.86 9.35
CA ALA A 4 -24.05 -2.68 9.67
C ALA A 4 -23.20 -2.99 8.43
N TYR A 5 -23.86 -3.24 7.29
CA TYR A 5 -23.19 -3.46 6.01
C TYR A 5 -22.40 -2.22 5.56
N PHE A 6 -23.04 -1.04 5.59
CA PHE A 6 -22.37 0.22 5.25
C PHE A 6 -21.25 0.57 6.23
N ALA A 7 -21.43 0.32 7.53
CA ALA A 7 -20.38 0.56 8.53
C ALA A 7 -19.14 -0.30 8.24
N SER A 8 -19.32 -1.61 8.07
CA SER A 8 -18.22 -2.53 7.73
C SER A 8 -17.54 -2.17 6.41
N TYR A 9 -18.32 -1.83 5.39
CA TYR A 9 -17.81 -1.39 4.09
C TYR A 9 -16.93 -0.15 4.20
N PHE A 10 -17.38 0.90 4.90
CA PHE A 10 -16.60 2.13 5.08
C PHE A 10 -15.38 1.92 5.98
N THR A 11 -15.47 1.08 7.02
CA THR A 11 -14.32 0.77 7.87
C THR A 11 -13.24 0.02 7.11
N ILE A 12 -13.59 -1.03 6.37
CA ILE A 12 -12.62 -1.86 5.63
C ILE A 12 -12.02 -1.07 4.46
N THR A 13 -12.86 -0.44 3.65
CA THR A 13 -12.41 0.36 2.50
C THR A 13 -11.62 1.59 2.95
N GLY A 14 -12.03 2.24 4.05
CA GLY A 14 -11.34 3.39 4.62
C GLY A 14 -9.96 3.03 5.19
N LEU A 15 -9.87 1.92 5.94
CA LEU A 15 -8.59 1.41 6.46
C LEU A 15 -7.63 1.02 5.33
N HIS A 16 -8.16 0.37 4.29
CA HIS A 16 -7.40 0.00 3.11
C HIS A 16 -6.89 1.24 2.37
N GLY A 17 -7.76 2.22 2.11
CA GLY A 17 -7.38 3.49 1.48
C GLY A 17 -6.30 4.23 2.27
N MET A 18 -6.39 4.26 3.61
CA MET A 18 -5.35 4.82 4.46
C MET A 18 -4.02 4.07 4.34
N HIS A 19 -4.04 2.75 4.26
CA HIS A 19 -2.84 1.93 4.03
C HIS A 19 -2.21 2.17 2.66
N VAL A 20 -3.03 2.25 1.60
CA VAL A 20 -2.57 2.57 0.23
C VAL A 20 -1.91 3.94 0.21
N LEU A 21 -2.53 4.96 0.83
CA LEU A 21 -1.92 6.30 0.96
C LEU A 21 -0.56 6.26 1.66
N GLY A 22 -0.43 5.46 2.72
CA GLY A 22 0.84 5.22 3.40
C GLY A 22 1.91 4.62 2.47
N GLY A 23 1.55 3.60 1.69
CA GLY A 23 2.47 3.00 0.72
C GLY A 23 2.84 3.94 -0.44
N VAL A 24 1.91 4.76 -0.92
CA VAL A 24 2.19 5.79 -1.95
C VAL A 24 3.21 6.80 -1.42
N LEU A 25 3.07 7.24 -0.17
CA LEU A 25 4.04 8.15 0.45
C LEU A 25 5.44 7.53 0.53
N VAL A 26 5.54 6.24 0.84
CA VAL A 26 6.82 5.50 0.85
C VAL A 26 7.43 5.44 -0.55
N PHE A 27 6.61 5.17 -1.59
CA PHE A 27 7.09 5.18 -2.98
C PHE A 27 7.52 6.56 -3.46
N ILE A 28 6.77 7.61 -3.12
CA ILE A 28 7.15 9.00 -3.42
C ILE A 28 8.48 9.33 -2.74
N TYR A 29 8.65 8.96 -1.47
CA TYR A 29 9.89 9.17 -0.74
C TYR A 29 11.09 8.44 -1.39
N MET A 30 10.88 7.23 -1.92
CA MET A 30 11.90 6.51 -2.69
C MET A 30 12.20 7.15 -4.05
N TRP A 31 11.20 7.75 -4.69
CA TRP A 31 11.35 8.43 -5.98
C TRP A 31 12.05 9.79 -5.88
N LEU A 32 12.08 10.40 -4.69
CA LEU A 32 12.73 11.69 -4.49
C LEU A 32 14.25 11.62 -4.75
N PRO A 33 14.85 12.70 -5.29
CA PRO A 33 16.28 12.75 -5.62
C PRO A 33 17.20 12.57 -4.41
N VAL A 34 16.68 12.71 -3.19
CA VAL A 34 17.38 12.40 -1.92
C VAL A 34 17.73 10.91 -1.83
N SER A 35 16.83 10.01 -2.22
CA SER A 35 17.12 8.56 -2.32
C SER A 35 18.15 8.26 -3.41
N LYS A 36 18.16 9.04 -4.50
CA LYS A 36 19.11 8.90 -5.61
C LYS A 36 20.55 9.28 -5.20
N LYS A 37 20.72 10.28 -4.31
CA LYS A 37 22.03 10.57 -3.68
C LYS A 37 22.45 9.49 -2.69
N LEU A 38 21.50 8.88 -1.98
CA LEU A 38 21.79 7.77 -1.06
C LEU A 38 22.20 6.49 -1.82
N TYR A 39 21.62 6.25 -3.00
CA TYR A 39 21.99 5.18 -3.92
C TYR A 39 23.47 5.22 -4.31
N GLN A 40 24.01 6.43 -4.55
CA GLN A 40 25.42 6.61 -4.89
C GLN A 40 26.37 6.27 -3.72
N ARG A 41 25.89 6.28 -2.47
CA ARG A 41 26.69 5.91 -1.30
C ARG A 41 26.53 4.46 -0.87
N ASN A 42 25.34 3.87 -0.98
CA ASN A 42 25.08 2.48 -0.61
C ASN A 42 23.93 1.89 -1.47
N PRO A 43 24.24 1.31 -2.63
CA PRO A 43 23.23 0.79 -3.56
C PRO A 43 22.43 -0.39 -2.98
N GLU A 44 23.06 -1.29 -2.22
CA GLU A 44 22.39 -2.44 -1.59
C GLU A 44 21.31 -2.02 -0.58
N HIS A 45 21.52 -0.93 0.14
CA HIS A 45 20.59 -0.46 1.15
C HIS A 45 19.30 0.10 0.53
N LEU A 46 19.38 0.70 -0.66
CA LEU A 46 18.18 1.15 -1.37
C LEU A 46 17.48 -0.02 -2.06
N ALA A 47 18.23 -0.97 -2.63
CA ALA A 47 17.66 -2.19 -3.24
C ALA A 47 16.83 -3.00 -2.23
N ASN A 48 17.38 -3.25 -1.04
CA ASN A 48 16.66 -3.95 0.03
C ASN A 48 15.39 -3.18 0.47
N ARG A 49 15.47 -1.85 0.61
CA ARG A 49 14.28 -1.05 0.95
C ARG A 49 13.21 -1.13 -0.14
N VAL A 50 13.59 -1.05 -1.41
CA VAL A 50 12.64 -1.15 -2.54
C VAL A 50 12.00 -2.54 -2.60
N GLU A 51 12.77 -3.61 -2.35
CA GLU A 51 12.24 -4.97 -2.31
C GLU A 51 11.22 -5.15 -1.17
N VAL A 52 11.55 -4.67 0.05
CA VAL A 52 10.63 -4.71 1.19
C VAL A 52 9.38 -3.86 0.94
N SER A 53 9.52 -2.66 0.36
CA SER A 53 8.39 -1.82 -0.02
C SER A 53 7.53 -2.45 -1.11
N GLY A 54 8.14 -3.12 -2.09
CA GLY A 54 7.44 -3.86 -3.13
C GLY A 54 6.66 -5.05 -2.56
N LEU A 55 7.26 -5.79 -1.61
CA LEU A 55 6.60 -6.89 -0.92
C LEU A 55 5.42 -6.39 -0.07
N PHE A 56 5.58 -5.26 0.63
CA PHE A 56 4.48 -4.61 1.34
C PHE A 56 3.35 -4.19 0.40
N TRP A 57 3.66 -3.62 -0.76
CA TRP A 57 2.66 -3.21 -1.73
C TRP A 57 1.91 -4.39 -2.35
N HIS A 58 2.63 -5.48 -2.67
CA HIS A 58 2.00 -6.72 -3.15
C HIS A 58 1.06 -7.34 -2.12
N PHE A 59 1.42 -7.31 -0.83
CA PHE A 59 0.53 -7.79 0.23
C PHE A 59 -0.79 -6.98 0.28
N VAL A 60 -0.70 -5.66 0.14
CA VAL A 60 -1.87 -4.76 0.10
C VAL A 60 -2.75 -5.06 -1.13
N ASP A 61 -2.15 -5.24 -2.30
CA ASP A 61 -2.85 -5.57 -3.55
C ASP A 61 -3.59 -6.91 -3.46
N LEU A 62 -2.95 -7.94 -2.89
CA LEU A 62 -3.58 -9.25 -2.66
C LEU A 62 -4.83 -9.13 -1.79
N ILE A 63 -4.79 -8.39 -0.69
CA ILE A 63 -5.98 -8.19 0.18
C ILE A 63 -7.09 -7.51 -0.61
N TRP A 64 -6.76 -6.48 -1.41
CA TRP A 64 -7.76 -5.77 -2.22
C TRP A 64 -8.44 -6.67 -3.24
N ILE A 65 -7.69 -7.58 -3.87
CA ILE A 65 -8.23 -8.53 -4.84
C ILE A 65 -9.30 -9.45 -4.24
N PHE A 66 -9.23 -9.74 -2.93
CA PHE A 66 -10.25 -10.54 -2.23
C PHE A 66 -11.39 -9.68 -1.69
N VAL A 67 -11.10 -8.48 -1.19
CA VAL A 67 -12.10 -7.56 -0.63
C VAL A 67 -13.01 -7.00 -1.72
N PHE A 68 -12.48 -6.70 -2.91
CA PHE A 68 -13.24 -6.09 -3.99
C PHE A 68 -14.42 -6.98 -4.48
N PRO A 69 -14.24 -8.26 -4.80
CA PRO A 69 -15.36 -9.15 -5.16
C PRO A 69 -16.38 -9.33 -4.03
N LEU A 70 -15.92 -9.39 -2.78
CA LEU A 70 -16.77 -9.59 -1.60
C LEU A 70 -17.74 -8.44 -1.34
N PHE A 71 -17.39 -7.21 -1.73
CA PHE A 71 -18.22 -6.02 -1.50
C PHE A 71 -18.85 -5.44 -2.77
N TYR A 72 -18.26 -5.67 -3.95
CA TYR A 72 -18.71 -5.08 -5.22
C TYR A 72 -19.31 -6.09 -6.21
N LEU A 73 -18.98 -7.39 -6.14
CA LEU A 73 -19.48 -8.41 -7.08
C LEU A 73 -20.53 -9.35 -6.47
N LEU A 74 -20.68 -9.37 -5.14
CA LEU A 74 -21.57 -10.26 -4.38
C LEU A 74 -22.53 -9.46 -3.51
#